data_AF-K2BBR8-F1
#
_entry.id   AF-K2BBR8-F1
#
_cell.length_a   1.000
_cell.length_b   1.000
_cell.length_c   1.000
_cell.angle_alpha   90.00
_cell.angle_beta   90.00
_cell.angle_gamma   90.00
#
_symmetry.space_group_name_H-M   'P 1'
#
loop_
_entity.id
_entity.type
_entity.pdbx_description
1 polymer ?
#
loop_
_entity_poly.entity_id
_entity_poly.type
_entity_poly.pdbx_seq_one_letter_code
_entity_poly.pdbx_strand_id
1 'polypeptide(L)'
;MNSFSQNIWDIIIYLIVFAFIGFFIWRKPNYRKDIFLILNNLKTVYLNFVHWNISKVIIRLYSFVTWLIISSPFLALAIYLIFKLSKVFNKESLSLFISTGDIDSNLLLAFLGNIWSVIFLIFILVLIVSFFAFTFMYGDFLIQNIYKWYLEKTKIPYSKNLYFSWKHISKYLWVLVWNSLYLAIPMLILFAGILVLVILYKYKIITNDPSNPNMILWGISLLYFIWVSVYFVYLFIRLSFSYIGLIYTDNIVLPAKFYVEKSFTLTKWNIFKIISLWIPFLALYSFISLIVDILWLSNNIFVYILLFLTISSISYMVLISIYAILEGKKVKKI
;
A
#
# COMPACT_ATOMS: atom_id res chain seq x y z
N MET A 1 7.87 -30.04 -17.98
CA MET A 1 7.47 -31.02 -16.94
C MET A 1 7.63 -30.51 -15.51
N ASN A 2 8.61 -29.64 -15.19
CA ASN A 2 8.78 -29.10 -13.82
C ASN A 2 7.75 -28.05 -13.38
N SER A 3 7.14 -27.28 -14.30
CA SER A 3 6.14 -26.26 -13.93
C SER A 3 4.79 -26.85 -13.52
N PHE A 4 4.39 -27.99 -14.11
CA PHE A 4 3.09 -28.60 -13.82
C PHE A 4 3.07 -29.30 -12.45
N SER A 5 4.16 -30.00 -12.09
CA SER A 5 4.29 -30.61 -10.75
C SER A 5 4.35 -29.55 -9.65
N GLN A 6 5.04 -28.42 -9.90
CA GLN A 6 5.11 -27.30 -8.95
C GLN A 6 3.73 -26.67 -8.70
N ASN A 7 2.94 -26.42 -9.76
CA ASN A 7 1.59 -25.88 -9.62
C ASN A 7 0.65 -26.79 -8.82
N ILE A 8 0.79 -28.12 -8.91
CA ILE A 8 -0.01 -29.07 -8.11
C ILE A 8 0.34 -28.95 -6.63
N TRP A 9 1.63 -28.89 -6.29
CA TRP A 9 2.07 -28.71 -4.91
C TRP A 9 1.58 -27.40 -4.31
N ASP A 10 1.61 -26.31 -5.08
CA ASP A 10 1.07 -25.01 -4.66
C ASP A 10 -0.43 -25.11 -4.33
N ILE A 11 -1.23 -25.73 -5.21
CA ILE A 11 -2.67 -25.95 -4.97
C ILE A 11 -2.90 -26.75 -3.68
N ILE A 12 -2.15 -27.83 -3.47
CA ILE A 12 -2.28 -28.68 -2.27
C ILE A 12 -1.97 -27.85 -1.01
N ILE A 13 -0.92 -27.03 -1.03
CA ILE A 13 -0.57 -26.15 0.09
C ILE A 13 -1.72 -25.17 0.38
N TYR A 14 -2.30 -24.53 -0.64
CA TYR A 14 -3.44 -23.64 -0.45
C TYR A 14 -4.66 -24.36 0.15
N LEU A 15 -4.97 -25.57 -0.32
CA LEU A 15 -6.07 -26.37 0.24
C LEU A 15 -5.85 -26.72 1.71
N ILE A 16 -4.62 -27.05 2.11
CA ILE A 16 -4.25 -27.26 3.51
C ILE A 16 -4.46 -25.98 4.33
N VAL A 17 -4.01 -24.82 3.81
CA VAL A 17 -4.20 -23.52 4.45
C VAL A 17 -5.69 -23.20 4.62
N PHE A 18 -6.52 -23.44 3.60
CA PHE A 18 -7.97 -23.25 3.71
C PHE A 18 -8.62 -24.21 4.71
N ALA A 19 -8.21 -25.47 4.74
CA ALA A 19 -8.71 -26.44 5.71
C ALA A 19 -8.39 -26.01 7.15
N PHE A 20 -7.16 -25.53 7.38
CA PHE A 20 -6.74 -24.99 8.66
C PHE A 20 -7.56 -23.75 9.05
N ILE A 21 -7.70 -22.78 8.15
CA ILE A 21 -8.52 -21.58 8.37
C ILE A 21 -9.98 -21.96 8.68
N GLY A 22 -10.55 -22.89 7.89
CA GLY A 22 -11.90 -23.41 8.06
C GLY A 22 -12.11 -24.07 9.42
N PHE A 23 -11.14 -24.84 9.91
CA PHE A 23 -11.15 -25.42 11.24
C PHE A 23 -11.21 -24.35 12.35
N PHE A 24 -10.43 -23.27 12.23
CA PHE A 24 -10.49 -22.15 13.19
C PHE A 24 -11.84 -21.42 13.16
N ILE A 25 -12.39 -21.20 11.96
CA ILE A 25 -13.74 -20.62 11.78
C ILE A 25 -14.78 -21.51 12.45
N TRP A 26 -14.70 -22.83 12.29
CA TRP A 26 -15.64 -23.77 12.89
C TRP A 26 -15.55 -23.80 14.42
N ARG A 27 -14.33 -23.84 14.98
CA ARG A 27 -14.10 -24.01 16.43
C ARG A 27 -14.43 -22.78 17.26
N LYS A 28 -14.32 -21.56 16.72
CA LYS A 28 -14.52 -20.30 17.47
C LYS A 28 -15.81 -19.58 17.04
N PRO A 29 -16.93 -19.68 17.77
CA PRO A 29 -18.22 -19.15 17.33
C PRO A 29 -18.26 -17.63 17.19
N ASN A 30 -17.52 -16.88 18.01
CA ASN A 30 -17.43 -15.42 17.88
C ASN A 30 -16.63 -15.02 16.63
N TYR A 31 -15.53 -15.72 16.36
CA TYR A 31 -14.74 -15.52 15.14
C TYR A 31 -15.55 -15.86 13.89
N ARG A 32 -16.34 -16.94 13.93
CA ARG A 32 -17.29 -17.32 12.87
C ARG A 32 -18.31 -16.21 12.57
N LYS A 33 -18.92 -15.64 13.61
CA LYS A 33 -19.88 -14.52 13.45
C LYS A 33 -19.22 -13.31 12.79
N ASP A 34 -18.00 -12.97 13.20
CA ASP A 34 -17.25 -11.85 12.65
C ASP A 34 -16.90 -12.09 11.16
N ILE A 35 -16.43 -13.29 10.79
CA ILE A 35 -16.15 -13.63 9.38
C ILE A 35 -17.43 -13.60 8.52
N PHE A 36 -18.54 -14.15 9.00
CA PHE A 36 -19.81 -14.09 8.28
C PHE A 36 -20.32 -12.66 8.11
N LEU A 37 -20.08 -11.79 9.09
CA LEU A 37 -20.41 -10.37 8.97
C LEU A 37 -19.62 -9.72 7.83
N ILE A 38 -18.31 -9.97 7.74
CA ILE A 38 -17.47 -9.46 6.65
C ILE A 38 -17.97 -9.98 5.30
N LEU A 39 -18.26 -11.28 5.17
CA LEU A 39 -18.80 -11.86 3.94
C LEU A 39 -20.16 -11.25 3.55
N ASN A 40 -21.04 -10.99 4.51
CA ASN A 40 -22.33 -10.35 4.25
C ASN A 40 -22.18 -8.89 3.81
N ASN A 41 -21.23 -8.16 4.39
CA ASN A 41 -20.88 -6.81 3.98
C ASN A 41 -20.33 -6.78 2.54
N LEU A 42 -19.46 -7.73 2.19
CA LEU A 42 -18.98 -7.90 0.81
C LEU A 42 -20.15 -8.22 -0.14
N LYS A 43 -20.99 -9.19 0.21
CA LYS A 43 -22.17 -9.58 -0.59
C LYS A 43 -23.07 -8.38 -0.91
N THR A 44 -23.29 -7.49 0.06
CA THR A 44 -24.12 -6.29 -0.13
C THR A 44 -23.61 -5.39 -1.27
N VAL A 45 -22.30 -5.29 -1.45
CA VAL A 45 -21.72 -4.53 -2.56
C VAL A 45 -21.85 -5.26 -3.88
N TYR A 46 -21.58 -6.57 -3.91
CA TYR A 46 -21.71 -7.35 -5.15
C TYR A 46 -23.16 -7.49 -5.61
N LEU A 47 -24.15 -7.37 -4.72
CA LEU A 47 -25.56 -7.19 -5.13
C LEU A 47 -25.79 -5.88 -5.89
N ASN A 48 -24.91 -4.88 -5.72
CA ASN A 48 -24.93 -3.61 -6.43
C ASN A 48 -23.73 -3.49 -7.40
N PHE A 49 -23.30 -4.62 -7.99
CA PHE A 49 -22.08 -4.75 -8.79
C PHE A 49 -21.87 -3.64 -9.83
N VAL A 50 -22.91 -3.33 -10.61
CA VAL A 50 -22.83 -2.33 -11.70
C VAL A 50 -22.53 -0.94 -11.13
N HIS A 51 -23.33 -0.48 -10.17
CA HIS A 51 -23.12 0.84 -9.55
C HIS A 51 -21.76 0.91 -8.86
N TRP A 52 -21.36 -0.13 -8.12
CA TRP A 52 -20.07 -0.20 -7.44
C TRP A 52 -18.89 -0.03 -8.42
N ASN A 53 -18.92 -0.76 -9.53
CA ASN A 53 -17.83 -0.70 -10.51
C ASN A 53 -17.81 0.63 -11.27
N ILE A 54 -18.98 1.17 -11.62
CA ILE A 54 -19.07 2.52 -12.20
C ILE A 54 -18.49 3.55 -11.23
N SER A 55 -18.80 3.47 -9.93
CA SER A 55 -18.22 4.34 -8.90
C SER A 55 -16.68 4.30 -8.92
N LYS A 56 -16.11 3.10 -8.95
CA LYS A 56 -14.65 2.93 -8.99
C LYS A 56 -14.03 3.56 -10.22
N VAL A 57 -14.61 3.33 -11.40
CA VAL A 57 -14.13 3.89 -12.66
C VAL A 57 -14.18 5.42 -12.63
N ILE A 58 -15.30 6.00 -12.21
CA ILE A 58 -15.47 7.46 -12.09
C ILE A 58 -14.44 8.06 -11.13
N ILE A 59 -14.21 7.45 -9.96
CA ILE A 59 -13.22 7.95 -9.00
C ILE A 59 -11.78 7.84 -9.54
N ARG A 60 -11.45 6.75 -10.25
CA ARG A 60 -10.12 6.60 -10.87
C ARG A 60 -9.91 7.63 -11.98
N LEU A 61 -10.91 7.89 -12.81
CA LEU A 61 -10.88 8.97 -13.80
C LEU A 61 -10.70 10.34 -13.13
N TYR A 62 -11.45 10.61 -12.06
CA TYR A 62 -11.29 11.83 -11.27
C TYR A 62 -9.87 11.98 -10.72
N SER A 63 -9.29 10.91 -10.17
CA SER A 63 -7.93 10.91 -9.63
C SER A 63 -6.88 11.16 -10.71
N PHE A 64 -7.07 10.55 -11.88
CA PHE A 64 -6.19 10.70 -13.04
C PHE A 64 -6.21 12.12 -13.60
N VAL A 65 -7.40 12.68 -13.82
CA VAL A 65 -7.57 14.07 -14.29
C VAL A 65 -6.98 15.05 -13.28
N THR A 66 -7.24 14.84 -11.99
CA THR A 66 -6.68 15.69 -10.92
C THR A 66 -5.15 15.64 -10.89
N TRP A 67 -4.57 14.44 -11.03
CA TRP A 67 -3.12 14.28 -11.14
C TRP A 67 -2.55 15.03 -12.33
N LEU A 68 -3.14 14.89 -13.52
CA LEU A 68 -2.66 15.58 -14.72
C LEU A 68 -2.70 17.10 -14.55
N ILE A 69 -3.79 17.64 -13.98
CA ILE A 69 -3.93 19.08 -13.75
C ILE A 69 -2.82 19.57 -12.81
N ILE A 70 -2.63 18.92 -11.66
CA ILE A 70 -1.67 19.34 -10.63
C ILE A 70 -0.22 19.15 -11.08
N SER A 71 0.06 18.06 -11.80
CA SER A 71 1.40 17.74 -12.29
C SER A 71 1.75 18.46 -13.60
N SER A 72 0.79 19.06 -14.31
CA SER A 72 1.02 19.73 -15.60
C SER A 72 2.18 20.73 -15.63
N PRO A 73 2.37 21.66 -14.67
CA PRO A 73 3.51 22.57 -14.70
C PRO A 73 4.85 21.82 -14.56
N PHE A 74 4.88 20.76 -13.76
CA PHE A 74 6.06 19.94 -13.54
C PHE A 74 6.36 19.06 -14.76
N LEU A 75 5.33 18.51 -15.41
CA LEU A 75 5.47 17.77 -16.66
C LEU A 75 6.04 18.66 -17.77
N ALA A 76 5.51 19.88 -17.94
CA ALA A 76 6.04 20.84 -18.90
C ALA A 76 7.51 21.19 -18.61
N LEU A 77 7.85 21.42 -17.34
CA LEU A 77 9.22 21.69 -16.93
C LEU A 77 10.15 20.50 -17.15
N ALA A 78 9.71 19.28 -16.84
CA ALA A 78 10.47 18.05 -17.08
C ALA A 78 10.73 17.85 -18.57
N ILE A 79 9.70 18.01 -19.42
CA ILE A 79 9.84 17.92 -20.88
C ILE A 79 10.85 18.96 -21.38
N TYR A 80 10.75 20.22 -20.92
CA TYR A 80 11.71 21.26 -21.28
C TYR A 80 13.15 20.90 -20.88
N LEU A 81 13.35 20.43 -19.65
CA LEU A 81 14.68 20.03 -19.17
C LEU A 81 15.24 18.83 -19.92
N ILE A 82 14.40 17.84 -20.26
CA ILE A 82 14.79 16.70 -21.09
C ILE A 82 15.23 17.18 -22.48
N PHE A 83 14.48 18.08 -23.11
CA PHE A 83 14.87 18.68 -24.40
C PHE A 83 16.15 19.50 -24.32
N LYS A 84 16.38 20.20 -23.21
CA LYS A 84 17.61 20.96 -22.99
C LYS A 84 18.80 20.02 -22.82
N LEU A 85 18.67 19.00 -21.98
CA LEU A 85 19.72 18.02 -21.70
C LEU A 85 20.04 17.15 -22.92
N SER A 86 19.04 16.77 -23.71
CA SER A 86 19.26 15.96 -24.93
C SER A 86 20.04 16.69 -26.03
N LYS A 87 20.11 18.03 -25.99
CA LYS A 87 21.01 18.82 -26.85
C LYS A 87 22.46 18.84 -26.35
N VAL A 88 22.66 18.60 -25.05
CA VAL A 88 23.99 18.63 -24.42
C VAL A 88 24.64 17.26 -24.44
N PHE A 89 23.86 16.19 -24.27
CA PHE A 89 24.34 14.83 -24.45
C PHE A 89 24.45 14.50 -25.95
N ASN A 90 25.65 14.18 -26.44
CA ASN A 90 25.83 13.74 -27.82
C ASN A 90 24.99 12.46 -28.05
N LYS A 91 24.11 12.48 -29.05
CA LYS A 91 23.20 11.36 -29.37
C LYS A 91 23.95 10.05 -29.56
N GLU A 92 25.13 10.08 -30.18
CA GLU A 92 25.96 8.89 -30.39
C GLU A 92 26.44 8.32 -29.05
N SER A 93 27.02 9.15 -28.18
CA SER A 93 27.47 8.74 -26.84
C SER A 93 26.34 8.21 -25.95
N LEU A 94 25.14 8.81 -26.03
CA LEU A 94 23.96 8.35 -25.27
C LEU A 94 23.45 7.02 -25.80
N SER A 95 23.41 6.85 -27.13
CA SER A 95 22.98 5.60 -27.76
C SER A 95 23.94 4.45 -27.44
N LEU A 96 25.25 4.74 -27.41
CA LEU A 96 26.29 3.77 -27.08
C LEU A 96 26.13 3.31 -25.63
N PHE A 97 25.98 4.25 -24.68
CA PHE A 97 25.69 3.95 -23.27
C PHE A 97 24.43 3.09 -23.07
N ILE A 98 23.33 3.39 -23.78
CA ILE A 98 22.09 2.60 -23.67
C ILE A 98 22.29 1.16 -24.20
N SER A 99 23.10 1.01 -25.25
CA SER A 99 23.31 -0.29 -25.91
C SER A 99 24.35 -1.18 -25.21
N THR A 100 25.40 -0.60 -24.63
CA THR A 100 26.53 -1.36 -24.06
C THR A 100 26.68 -1.21 -22.55
N GLY A 101 26.08 -0.18 -21.94
CA GLY A 101 26.31 0.18 -20.54
C GLY A 101 27.65 0.90 -20.30
N ASP A 102 28.47 1.12 -21.32
CA ASP A 102 29.76 1.79 -21.20
C ASP A 102 29.60 3.32 -21.15
N ILE A 103 30.22 3.93 -20.15
CA ILE A 103 30.23 5.38 -19.98
C ILE A 103 31.45 5.94 -20.72
N ASP A 104 31.23 6.53 -21.89
CA ASP A 104 32.25 7.34 -22.57
C ASP A 104 32.61 8.57 -21.73
N SER A 105 33.89 8.93 -21.73
CA SER A 105 34.47 10.14 -21.16
C SER A 105 33.71 11.42 -21.54
N ASN A 106 33.24 11.53 -22.79
CA ASN A 106 32.45 12.68 -23.25
C ASN A 106 31.07 12.74 -22.59
N LEU A 107 30.43 11.59 -22.40
CA LEU A 107 29.15 11.48 -21.70
C LEU A 107 29.31 11.82 -20.21
N LEU A 108 30.38 11.34 -19.57
CA LEU A 108 30.71 11.63 -18.18
C LEU A 108 30.95 13.13 -17.96
N LEU A 109 31.74 13.77 -18.84
CA LEU A 109 32.02 15.21 -18.75
C LEU A 109 30.75 16.05 -18.98
N ALA A 110 29.93 15.68 -19.97
CA ALA A 110 28.64 16.35 -20.21
C ALA A 110 27.70 16.19 -19.01
N PHE A 111 27.69 15.03 -18.38
CA PHE A 111 26.89 14.75 -17.18
C PHE A 111 27.36 15.58 -15.99
N LEU A 112 28.66 15.58 -15.67
CA LEU A 112 29.23 16.35 -14.58
C LEU A 112 29.04 17.86 -14.79
N GLY A 113 29.21 18.35 -16.02
CA GLY A 113 28.97 19.75 -16.38
C GLY A 113 27.51 20.19 -16.20
N ASN A 114 26.55 19.25 -16.19
CA ASN A 114 25.12 19.52 -16.07
C ASN A 114 24.48 18.84 -14.85
N ILE A 115 25.30 18.44 -13.86
CA ILE A 115 24.87 17.62 -12.72
C ILE A 115 23.67 18.22 -11.99
N TRP A 116 23.63 19.54 -11.81
CA TRP A 116 22.53 20.24 -11.16
C TRP A 116 21.23 20.17 -11.95
N SER A 117 21.30 20.23 -13.28
CA SER A 117 20.11 20.09 -14.14
C SER A 117 19.58 18.66 -14.11
N VAL A 118 20.46 17.66 -14.03
CA VAL A 118 20.07 16.25 -13.87
C VAL A 118 19.44 16.01 -12.50
N ILE A 119 20.06 16.47 -11.41
CA ILE A 119 19.50 16.37 -10.05
C ILE A 119 18.13 17.05 -9.98
N PHE A 120 18.00 18.25 -10.57
CA PHE A 120 16.74 18.98 -10.61
C PHE A 120 15.67 18.25 -11.43
N LEU A 121 16.03 17.65 -12.57
CA LEU A 121 15.12 16.81 -13.35
C LEU A 121 14.64 15.60 -12.53
N ILE A 122 15.55 14.89 -11.85
CA ILE A 122 15.19 13.76 -10.97
C ILE A 122 14.22 14.22 -9.88
N PHE A 123 14.49 15.35 -9.24
CA PHE A 123 13.60 15.93 -8.23
C PHE A 123 12.20 16.22 -8.79
N ILE A 124 12.10 16.83 -9.98
CA ILE A 124 10.81 17.08 -10.63
C ILE A 124 10.07 15.77 -10.93
N LEU A 125 10.77 14.75 -11.44
CA LEU A 125 10.16 13.43 -11.68
C LEU A 125 9.63 12.81 -10.39
N VAL A 126 10.37 12.92 -9.28
CA VAL A 126 9.91 12.48 -7.96
C VAL A 126 8.66 13.24 -7.53
N LEU A 127 8.56 14.54 -7.78
CA LEU A 127 7.35 15.31 -7.48
C LEU A 127 6.15 14.85 -8.31
N ILE A 128 6.32 14.62 -9.62
CA ILE A 128 5.25 14.12 -10.51
C ILE A 128 4.72 12.76 -10.01
N VAL A 129 5.62 11.84 -9.69
CA VAL A 129 5.28 10.51 -9.16
C VAL A 129 4.63 10.63 -7.77
N SER A 130 5.09 11.55 -6.94
CA SER A 130 4.50 11.80 -5.62
C SER A 130 3.07 12.31 -5.76
N PHE A 131 2.81 13.27 -6.64
CA PHE A 131 1.44 13.74 -6.91
C PHE A 131 0.56 12.61 -7.44
N PHE A 132 1.09 11.73 -8.31
CA PHE A 132 0.37 10.55 -8.78
C PHE A 132 -0.03 9.64 -7.61
N ALA A 133 0.93 9.30 -6.74
CA ALA A 133 0.65 8.47 -5.58
C ALA A 133 -0.40 9.10 -4.67
N PHE A 134 -0.28 10.40 -4.36
CA PHE A 134 -1.22 11.09 -3.47
C PHE A 134 -2.64 11.15 -4.02
N THR A 135 -2.83 11.51 -5.29
CA THR A 135 -4.18 11.59 -5.88
C THR A 135 -4.83 10.22 -5.98
N PHE A 136 -4.07 9.16 -6.30
CA PHE A 136 -4.62 7.81 -6.37
C PHE A 136 -4.92 7.23 -4.99
N MET A 137 -4.06 7.46 -4.00
CA MET A 137 -4.35 7.09 -2.61
C MET A 137 -5.59 7.82 -2.07
N TYR A 138 -5.80 9.08 -2.48
CA TYR A 138 -7.03 9.80 -2.17
C TYR A 138 -8.24 9.22 -2.90
N GLY A 139 -8.09 8.81 -4.16
CA GLY A 139 -9.10 8.04 -4.88
C GLY A 139 -9.51 6.77 -4.14
N ASP A 140 -8.56 6.01 -3.61
CA ASP A 140 -8.84 4.83 -2.78
C ASP A 140 -9.62 5.19 -1.50
N PHE A 141 -9.29 6.31 -0.86
CA PHE A 141 -10.05 6.83 0.27
C PHE A 141 -11.50 7.18 -0.11
N LEU A 142 -11.74 7.77 -1.29
CA LEU A 142 -13.09 8.05 -1.78
C LEU A 142 -13.89 6.77 -2.06
N ILE A 143 -13.24 5.75 -2.63
CA ILE A 143 -13.88 4.44 -2.89
C ILE A 143 -14.27 3.76 -1.56
N GLN A 144 -13.42 3.86 -0.55
CA GLN A 144 -13.73 3.40 0.80
C GLN A 144 -14.94 4.12 1.41
N ASN A 145 -15.10 5.41 1.17
CA ASN A 145 -16.28 6.15 1.62
C ASN A 145 -17.58 5.68 0.93
N ILE A 146 -17.52 5.35 -0.36
CA ILE A 146 -18.66 4.74 -1.07
C ILE A 146 -19.01 3.38 -0.45
N TYR A 147 -18.00 2.58 -0.10
CA TYR A 147 -18.23 1.31 0.57
C TYR A 147 -18.95 1.50 1.92
N LYS A 148 -18.54 2.47 2.74
CA LYS A 148 -19.23 2.83 3.99
C LYS A 148 -20.73 3.08 3.74
N TRP A 149 -21.08 3.82 2.69
CA TRP A 149 -22.47 4.13 2.37
C TRP A 149 -23.31 2.90 2.01
N TYR A 150 -22.72 1.92 1.31
CA TYR A 150 -23.39 0.64 1.08
C TYR A 150 -23.69 -0.09 2.39
N LEU A 151 -22.79 -0.03 3.37
CA LEU A 151 -23.02 -0.62 4.69
C LEU A 151 -24.10 0.13 5.49
N GLU A 152 -24.20 1.45 5.32
CA GLU A 152 -25.20 2.29 5.99
C GLU A 152 -26.56 2.32 5.27
N LYS A 153 -26.67 1.67 4.10
CA LYS A 153 -27.86 1.66 3.22
C LYS A 153 -28.30 3.05 2.75
N THR A 154 -27.42 4.04 2.82
CA THR A 154 -27.67 5.40 2.34
C THR A 154 -27.08 5.51 0.93
N LYS A 155 -27.92 5.45 -0.11
CA LYS A 155 -27.47 5.75 -1.49
C LYS A 155 -27.26 7.26 -1.61
N ILE A 156 -26.08 7.75 -1.26
CA ILE A 156 -25.75 9.17 -1.37
C ILE A 156 -25.25 9.44 -2.79
N PRO A 157 -25.87 10.36 -3.55
CA PRO A 157 -25.39 10.75 -4.87
C PRO A 157 -23.99 11.39 -4.75
N TYR A 158 -23.11 11.17 -5.74
CA TYR A 158 -21.70 11.61 -5.71
C TYR A 158 -21.53 13.10 -5.41
N SER A 159 -22.45 13.95 -5.88
CA SER A 159 -22.45 15.39 -5.62
C SER A 159 -22.63 15.76 -4.15
N LYS A 160 -23.14 14.83 -3.32
CA LYS A 160 -23.32 14.98 -1.88
C LYS A 160 -22.23 14.27 -1.08
N ASN A 161 -21.20 13.74 -1.73
CA ASN A 161 -20.06 13.18 -1.03
C ASN A 161 -19.24 14.32 -0.41
N LEU A 162 -19.28 14.41 0.91
CA LEU A 162 -18.52 15.41 1.68
C LEU A 162 -17.04 15.43 1.28
N TYR A 163 -16.47 14.28 0.92
CA TYR A 163 -15.05 14.17 0.59
C TYR A 163 -14.73 14.47 -0.89
N PHE A 164 -15.67 14.77 -1.78
CA PHE A 164 -15.31 15.20 -3.14
C PHE A 164 -14.80 16.66 -3.20
N SER A 165 -14.81 17.38 -2.07
CA SER A 165 -14.34 18.76 -1.98
C SER A 165 -12.89 18.86 -1.50
N TRP A 166 -12.12 19.74 -2.15
CA TRP A 166 -10.75 20.12 -1.79
C TRP A 166 -10.60 20.57 -0.33
N LYS A 167 -11.67 21.09 0.28
CA LYS A 167 -11.71 21.45 1.71
C LYS A 167 -11.36 20.26 2.60
N HIS A 168 -11.75 19.05 2.21
CA HIS A 168 -11.61 17.84 3.01
C HIS A 168 -10.38 17.00 2.64
N ILE A 169 -9.77 17.24 1.47
CA ILE A 169 -8.44 16.71 1.10
C ILE A 169 -7.39 17.14 2.12
N SER A 170 -7.43 18.40 2.58
CA SER A 170 -6.48 18.91 3.58
C SER A 170 -6.44 18.04 4.84
N LYS A 171 -7.61 17.55 5.28
CA LYS A 171 -7.70 16.70 6.47
C LYS A 171 -7.07 15.34 6.26
N TYR A 172 -7.33 14.73 5.11
CA TYR A 172 -6.71 13.48 4.70
C TYR A 172 -5.18 13.62 4.68
N LEU A 173 -4.66 14.69 4.08
CA LEU A 173 -3.21 14.97 4.05
C LEU A 173 -2.62 15.10 5.46
N TRP A 174 -3.30 15.80 6.37
CA TRP A 174 -2.83 15.91 7.75
C TRP A 174 -2.82 14.56 8.48
N VAL A 175 -3.80 13.69 8.26
CA VAL A 175 -3.78 12.32 8.81
C VAL A 175 -2.60 11.54 8.21
N LEU A 176 -2.34 11.71 6.91
CA LEU A 176 -1.20 11.10 6.24
C LEU A 176 0.13 11.56 6.82
N VAL A 177 0.32 12.86 7.05
CA VAL A 177 1.51 13.41 7.70
C VAL A 177 1.74 12.77 9.07
N TRP A 178 0.69 12.70 9.90
CA TRP A 178 0.82 12.05 11.22
C TRP A 178 1.18 10.58 11.11
N ASN A 179 0.53 9.82 10.21
CA ASN A 179 0.86 8.42 9.97
C ASN A 179 2.33 8.25 9.53
N SER A 180 2.79 9.10 8.61
CA SER A 180 4.19 9.11 8.14
C SER A 180 5.18 9.40 9.27
N LEU A 181 4.87 10.36 10.16
CA LEU A 181 5.71 10.66 11.32
C LEU A 181 5.84 9.45 12.26
N TYR A 182 4.75 8.73 12.53
CA TYR A 182 4.81 7.51 13.35
C TYR A 182 5.57 6.38 12.64
N LEU A 183 5.43 6.22 11.33
CA LEU A 183 6.19 5.23 10.54
C LEU A 183 7.67 5.61 10.36
N ALA A 184 8.04 6.88 10.54
CA ALA A 184 9.44 7.31 10.53
C ALA A 184 10.19 6.82 11.78
N ILE A 185 9.50 6.57 12.90
CA ILE A 185 10.13 6.07 14.14
C ILE A 185 10.92 4.77 13.92
N PRO A 186 10.33 3.66 13.40
CA PRO A 186 11.09 2.45 13.12
C PRO A 186 12.21 2.66 12.10
N MET A 187 12.09 3.59 11.16
CA MET A 187 13.15 3.93 10.21
C MET A 187 14.33 4.65 10.88
N LEU A 188 14.03 5.58 11.79
CA LEU A 188 15.05 6.25 12.61
C LEU A 188 15.76 5.27 13.53
N ILE A 189 15.00 4.34 14.13
CA ILE A 189 15.56 3.23 14.91
C ILE A 189 16.52 2.46 14.01
N LEU A 190 16.05 1.93 12.86
CA LEU A 190 16.85 1.16 11.91
C LEU A 190 18.17 1.86 11.58
N PHE A 191 18.09 3.14 11.22
CA PHE A 191 19.26 3.95 10.87
C PHE A 191 20.25 4.06 12.03
N ALA A 192 19.76 4.35 13.25
CA ALA A 192 20.59 4.40 14.44
C ALA A 192 21.25 3.05 14.75
N GLY A 193 20.53 1.94 14.61
CA GLY A 193 21.10 0.60 14.80
C GLY A 193 22.17 0.26 13.78
N ILE A 194 21.96 0.61 12.51
CA ILE A 194 22.98 0.44 11.46
C ILE A 194 24.24 1.26 11.81
N LEU A 195 24.09 2.51 12.24
CA LEU A 195 25.24 3.33 12.67
C LEU A 195 26.02 2.67 13.81
N VAL A 196 25.33 2.17 14.83
CA VAL A 196 25.96 1.46 15.95
C VAL A 196 26.70 0.20 15.46
N LEU A 197 26.09 -0.60 14.58
CA LEU A 197 26.72 -1.79 14.01
C LEU A 197 27.98 -1.45 13.19
N VAL A 198 27.94 -0.37 12.40
CA VAL A 198 29.11 0.13 11.64
C VAL A 198 30.24 0.54 12.58
N ILE A 199 29.94 1.23 13.68
CA ILE A 199 30.93 1.62 14.69
C ILE A 199 31.53 0.37 15.35
N LEU A 200 30.70 -0.58 15.80
CA LEU A 200 31.16 -1.82 16.45
C LEU A 200 32.08 -2.64 15.53
N TYR A 201 31.74 -2.72 14.24
CA TYR A 201 32.57 -3.36 13.22
C TYR A 201 33.90 -2.62 13.02
N LYS A 202 33.86 -1.30 12.84
CA LYS A 202 35.06 -0.47 12.62
C LYS A 202 36.07 -0.58 13.76
N TYR A 203 35.60 -0.62 15.00
CA TYR A 203 36.46 -0.69 16.20
C TYR A 203 36.76 -2.12 16.68
N LYS A 204 36.36 -3.15 15.90
CA LYS A 204 36.59 -4.58 16.22
C LYS A 204 36.13 -5.02 17.62
N ILE A 205 35.17 -4.31 18.23
CA ILE A 205 34.75 -4.52 19.63
C ILE A 205 34.19 -5.94 19.84
N ILE A 206 33.55 -6.51 18.81
CA ILE A 206 32.88 -7.82 18.86
C ILE A 206 33.71 -8.90 18.13
N THR A 207 34.78 -8.53 17.43
CA THR A 207 35.51 -9.39 16.49
C THR A 207 36.93 -9.67 16.94
N ASN A 208 37.11 -10.15 18.18
CA ASN A 208 38.41 -10.58 18.69
C ASN A 208 38.69 -12.07 18.43
N ASP A 209 37.77 -12.82 17.83
CA ASP A 209 38.02 -14.20 17.39
C ASP A 209 38.54 -14.22 15.93
N PRO A 210 39.79 -14.64 15.70
CA PRO A 210 40.39 -14.70 14.36
C PRO A 210 39.78 -15.77 13.44
N SER A 211 38.96 -16.69 13.97
CA SER A 211 38.41 -17.81 13.19
C SER A 211 37.06 -17.52 12.51
N ASN A 212 36.22 -16.65 13.07
CA ASN A 212 34.93 -16.30 12.44
C ASN A 212 34.32 -14.96 12.94
N PRO A 213 35.00 -13.82 12.70
CA PRO A 213 34.64 -12.51 13.28
C PRO A 213 33.24 -11.99 12.89
N ASN A 214 32.61 -12.56 11.86
CA ASN A 214 31.40 -11.99 11.28
C ASN A 214 30.09 -12.61 11.80
N MET A 215 30.09 -13.85 12.29
CA MET A 215 28.84 -14.60 12.52
C MET A 215 27.96 -13.99 13.64
N ILE A 216 28.57 -13.55 14.74
CA ILE A 216 27.85 -12.93 15.86
C ILE A 216 27.24 -11.58 15.45
N LEU A 217 28.00 -10.76 14.73
CA LEU A 217 27.53 -9.47 14.24
C LEU A 217 26.39 -9.63 13.23
N TRP A 218 26.48 -10.61 12.33
CA TRP A 218 25.38 -10.98 11.42
C TRP A 218 24.14 -11.46 12.18
N GLY A 219 24.30 -12.31 13.19
CA GLY A 219 23.19 -12.78 14.03
C GLY A 219 22.47 -11.64 14.76
N ILE A 220 23.23 -10.72 15.37
CA ILE A 220 22.68 -9.52 16.03
C ILE A 220 21.98 -8.63 15.00
N SER A 221 22.60 -8.40 13.83
CA SER A 221 22.03 -7.57 12.76
C SER A 221 20.71 -8.15 12.23
N LEU A 222 20.64 -9.48 12.08
CA LEU A 222 19.44 -10.17 11.62
C LEU A 222 18.31 -10.08 12.66
N LEU A 223 18.59 -10.36 13.93
CA LEU A 223 17.60 -10.22 15.00
C LEU A 223 17.09 -8.78 15.12
N TYR A 224 18.00 -7.81 15.01
CA TYR A 224 17.67 -6.40 15.01
C TYR A 224 16.77 -6.02 13.83
N PHE A 225 17.10 -6.46 12.61
CA PHE A 225 16.29 -6.19 11.42
C PHE A 225 14.90 -6.83 11.52
N ILE A 226 14.81 -8.07 12.02
CA ILE A 226 13.52 -8.74 12.27
C ILE A 226 12.71 -7.94 13.28
N TRP A 227 13.32 -7.52 14.39
CA TRP A 227 12.64 -6.74 15.42
C TRP A 227 12.08 -5.42 14.88
N VAL A 228 12.89 -4.66 14.13
CA VAL A 228 12.45 -3.41 13.50
C VAL A 228 11.35 -3.66 12.48
N SER A 229 11.45 -4.72 11.69
CA SER A 229 10.42 -5.11 10.71
C SER A 229 9.09 -5.45 11.38
N VAL A 230 9.13 -6.24 12.46
CA VAL A 230 7.93 -6.57 13.27
C VAL A 230 7.32 -5.30 13.87
N TYR A 231 8.16 -4.40 14.39
CA TYR A 231 7.69 -3.13 14.95
C TYR A 231 7.07 -2.21 13.89
N PHE A 232 7.66 -2.16 12.69
CA PHE A 232 7.10 -1.44 11.55
C PHE A 232 5.73 -1.99 11.16
N VAL A 233 5.61 -3.31 10.98
CA VAL A 233 4.32 -3.96 10.65
C VAL A 233 3.28 -3.73 11.74
N TYR A 234 3.68 -3.82 13.01
CA TYR A 234 2.82 -3.51 14.16
C TYR A 234 2.27 -2.08 14.07
N LEU A 235 3.12 -1.08 13.86
CA LEU A 235 2.69 0.31 13.74
C LEU A 235 1.83 0.52 12.49
N PHE A 236 2.20 -0.08 11.36
CA PHE A 236 1.45 0.01 10.11
C PHE A 236 0.00 -0.47 10.27
N ILE A 237 -0.19 -1.66 10.88
CA ILE A 237 -1.53 -2.18 11.17
C ILE A 237 -2.31 -1.22 12.09
N ARG A 238 -1.67 -0.71 13.15
CA ARG A 238 -2.34 0.23 14.07
C ARG A 238 -2.73 1.54 13.40
N LEU A 239 -1.94 2.03 12.46
CA LEU A 239 -2.20 3.29 11.75
C LEU A 239 -3.20 3.13 10.59
N SER A 240 -3.32 1.92 10.01
CA SER A 240 -4.23 1.67 8.88
C SER A 240 -5.69 2.07 9.13
N PHE A 241 -6.15 2.03 10.38
CA PHE A 241 -7.53 2.38 10.76
C PHE A 241 -7.76 3.89 10.98
N SER A 242 -6.72 4.71 10.94
CA SER A 242 -6.84 6.17 11.10
C SER A 242 -7.69 6.79 9.98
N TYR A 243 -7.45 6.36 8.73
CA TYR A 243 -8.24 6.80 7.58
C TYR A 243 -9.68 6.29 7.64
N ILE A 244 -9.88 5.06 8.10
CA ILE A 244 -11.24 4.51 8.26
C ILE A 244 -11.99 5.30 9.34
N GLY A 245 -11.32 5.67 10.43
CA GLY A 245 -11.87 6.55 11.45
C GLY A 245 -12.25 7.94 10.94
N LEU A 246 -11.48 8.48 9.99
CA LEU A 246 -11.84 9.71 9.28
C LEU A 246 -13.09 9.48 8.42
N ILE A 247 -13.18 8.40 7.63
CA ILE A 247 -14.35 8.09 6.80
C ILE A 247 -15.64 7.98 7.62
N TYR A 248 -15.57 7.40 8.82
CA TYR A 248 -16.72 7.24 9.72
C TYR A 248 -17.08 8.47 10.54
N THR A 249 -16.35 9.58 10.42
CA THR A 249 -16.68 10.83 11.11
C THR A 249 -17.50 11.76 10.23
N ASP A 250 -18.52 12.37 10.82
CA ASP A 250 -19.23 13.48 10.20
C ASP A 250 -18.66 14.83 10.68
N ASN A 251 -17.83 14.81 11.74
CA ASN A 251 -17.22 16.00 12.34
C ASN A 251 -15.76 16.17 11.90
N ILE A 252 -15.57 16.91 10.81
CA ILE A 252 -14.26 17.12 10.18
C ILE A 252 -13.42 18.20 10.89
N VAL A 253 -14.00 18.85 11.91
CA VAL A 253 -13.33 19.91 12.72
C VAL A 253 -12.27 19.30 13.64
N LEU A 254 -12.47 18.09 14.16
CA LEU A 254 -11.56 17.42 15.09
C LEU A 254 -10.13 17.33 14.54
N PRO A 255 -9.06 17.63 15.29
CA PRO A 255 -7.69 17.67 14.77
C PRO A 255 -7.26 16.33 14.15
N ALA A 256 -6.41 16.33 13.12
CA ALA A 256 -6.02 15.10 12.41
C ALA A 256 -5.40 14.04 13.34
N LYS A 257 -4.64 14.48 14.35
CA LYS A 257 -4.04 13.64 15.39
C LYS A 257 -5.07 12.78 16.13
N PHE A 258 -6.30 13.28 16.32
CA PHE A 258 -7.38 12.55 16.98
C PHE A 258 -7.67 11.21 16.29
N TYR A 259 -7.71 11.17 14.96
CA TYR A 259 -7.99 9.93 14.23
C TYR A 259 -6.87 8.90 14.39
N VAL A 260 -5.63 9.36 14.50
CA VAL A 260 -4.46 8.51 14.75
C VAL A 260 -4.49 7.94 16.18
N GLU A 261 -4.78 8.77 17.17
CA GLU A 261 -4.92 8.35 18.58
C GLU A 261 -6.10 7.39 18.78
N LYS A 262 -7.23 7.66 18.11
CA LYS A 262 -8.39 6.76 18.09
C LYS A 262 -8.01 5.41 17.47
N SER A 263 -7.28 5.43 16.36
CA SER A 263 -6.76 4.22 15.71
C SER A 263 -5.88 3.40 16.66
N PHE A 264 -4.96 4.06 17.38
CA PHE A 264 -4.11 3.41 18.37
C PHE A 264 -4.91 2.80 19.52
N THR A 265 -5.92 3.50 20.03
CA THR A 265 -6.78 3.01 21.11
C THR A 265 -7.59 1.80 20.67
N LEU A 266 -8.23 1.86 19.50
CA LEU A 266 -9.05 0.78 18.94
C LEU A 266 -8.24 -0.50 18.69
N THR A 267 -7.00 -0.36 18.25
CA THR A 267 -6.15 -1.48 17.82
C THR A 267 -5.29 -2.09 18.94
N LYS A 268 -5.07 -1.39 20.07
CA LYS A 268 -4.07 -1.74 21.11
C LYS A 268 -4.02 -3.23 21.48
N TRP A 269 -5.17 -3.83 21.77
CA TRP A 269 -5.28 -5.25 22.18
C TRP A 269 -5.91 -6.14 21.11
N ASN A 270 -6.22 -5.57 19.95
CA ASN A 270 -6.99 -6.22 18.89
C ASN A 270 -6.14 -6.60 17.67
N ILE A 271 -4.82 -6.41 17.70
CA ILE A 271 -3.94 -6.66 16.53
C ILE A 271 -4.02 -8.11 16.06
N PHE A 272 -3.91 -9.08 16.97
CA PHE A 272 -4.06 -10.50 16.61
C PHE A 272 -5.47 -10.82 16.10
N LYS A 273 -6.49 -10.11 16.59
CA LYS A 273 -7.86 -10.23 16.07
C LYS A 273 -7.95 -9.67 14.64
N ILE A 274 -7.33 -8.51 14.37
CA ILE A 274 -7.28 -7.90 13.03
C ILE A 274 -6.57 -8.84 12.05
N ILE A 275 -5.37 -9.30 12.39
CA ILE A 275 -4.58 -10.19 11.55
C ILE A 275 -5.37 -11.48 11.29
N SER A 276 -5.92 -12.10 12.34
CA SER A 276 -6.68 -13.35 12.16
C SER A 276 -7.91 -13.15 11.28
N LEU A 277 -8.67 -12.06 11.42
CA LEU A 277 -9.80 -11.76 10.54
C LEU A 277 -9.39 -11.45 9.09
N TRP A 278 -8.17 -10.98 8.86
CA TRP A 278 -7.67 -10.62 7.53
C TRP A 278 -7.10 -11.81 6.75
N ILE A 279 -6.46 -12.77 7.44
CA ILE A 279 -5.82 -13.96 6.85
C ILE A 279 -6.72 -14.74 5.88
N PRO A 280 -8.00 -15.05 6.19
CA PRO A 280 -8.87 -15.78 5.27
C PRO A 280 -9.02 -15.11 3.90
N PHE A 281 -9.05 -13.78 3.89
CA PHE A 281 -9.23 -13.00 2.67
C PHE A 281 -7.94 -12.85 1.89
N LEU A 282 -6.79 -12.77 2.58
CA LEU A 282 -5.48 -12.86 1.93
C LEU A 282 -5.27 -14.22 1.28
N ALA A 283 -5.59 -15.32 1.98
CA ALA A 283 -5.51 -16.66 1.43
C ALA A 283 -6.41 -16.81 0.18
N LEU A 284 -7.64 -16.30 0.25
CA LEU A 284 -8.56 -16.26 -0.89
C LEU A 284 -8.00 -15.46 -2.07
N TYR A 285 -7.46 -14.27 -1.81
CA TYR A 285 -6.85 -13.42 -2.82
C TYR A 285 -5.70 -14.14 -3.54
N SER A 286 -4.75 -14.69 -2.76
CA SER A 286 -3.60 -15.40 -3.31
C SER A 286 -4.00 -16.66 -4.09
N PHE A 287 -5.01 -17.39 -3.61
CA PHE A 287 -5.53 -18.56 -4.31
C PHE A 287 -6.18 -18.19 -5.66
N ILE A 288 -6.95 -17.10 -5.71
CA ILE A 288 -7.52 -16.64 -6.98
C ILE A 288 -6.41 -16.19 -7.95
N SER A 289 -5.38 -15.49 -7.46
CA SER A 289 -4.22 -15.12 -8.27
C SER A 289 -3.55 -16.35 -8.88
N LEU A 290 -3.31 -17.39 -8.06
CA LEU A 290 -2.74 -18.65 -8.52
C LEU A 290 -3.60 -19.31 -9.61
N ILE A 291 -4.93 -19.35 -9.45
CA ILE A 291 -5.83 -19.91 -10.47
C ILE A 291 -5.71 -19.12 -11.78
N VAL A 292 -5.69 -17.79 -11.71
CA VAL A 292 -5.56 -16.94 -12.90
C VAL A 292 -4.25 -17.20 -13.62
N ASP A 293 -3.15 -17.36 -12.88
CA ASP A 293 -1.83 -17.65 -13.43
C ASP A 293 -1.79 -19.05 -14.07
N ILE A 294 -2.35 -20.07 -13.42
CA ILE A 294 -2.42 -21.45 -13.94
C ILE A 294 -3.26 -21.53 -15.21
N LEU A 295 -4.35 -20.76 -15.30
CA LEU A 295 -5.22 -20.74 -16.48
C LEU A 295 -4.61 -19.99 -17.68
N TRP A 296 -3.33 -19.58 -17.62
CA TRP A 296 -2.64 -18.79 -18.66
C TRP A 296 -3.39 -17.51 -19.05
N LEU A 297 -4.22 -17.02 -18.14
CA LEU A 297 -5.02 -15.81 -18.30
C LEU A 297 -4.20 -14.54 -17.95
N SER A 298 -2.98 -14.70 -17.44
CA SER A 298 -2.17 -13.66 -16.80
C SER A 298 -1.79 -12.46 -17.69
N ASN A 299 -1.85 -12.58 -19.02
CA ASN A 299 -1.51 -11.50 -19.96
C ASN A 299 -2.69 -10.99 -20.81
N ASN A 300 -3.93 -11.32 -20.45
CA ASN A 300 -5.09 -10.80 -21.18
C ASN A 300 -5.63 -9.54 -20.49
N ILE A 301 -5.81 -8.45 -21.25
CA ILE A 301 -6.46 -7.22 -20.76
C ILE A 301 -7.82 -7.50 -20.13
N PHE A 302 -8.55 -8.51 -20.63
CA PHE A 302 -9.82 -8.96 -20.07
C PHE A 302 -9.69 -9.44 -18.62
N VAL A 303 -8.58 -10.09 -18.29
CA VAL A 303 -8.32 -10.67 -16.97
C VAL A 303 -7.96 -9.57 -15.99
N TYR A 304 -7.16 -8.58 -16.41
CA TYR A 304 -6.94 -7.38 -15.61
C TYR A 304 -8.25 -6.61 -15.34
N ILE A 305 -9.11 -6.47 -16.34
CA ILE A 305 -10.44 -5.86 -16.17
C ILE A 305 -11.27 -6.68 -15.17
N LEU A 306 -11.30 -8.01 -15.29
CA LEU A 306 -12.03 -8.88 -14.36
C LEU A 306 -11.50 -8.75 -12.93
N LEU A 307 -10.19 -8.80 -12.72
CA LEU A 307 -9.54 -8.60 -11.42
C LEU A 307 -9.82 -7.20 -10.86
N PHE A 308 -9.81 -6.17 -11.71
CA PHE A 308 -10.18 -4.82 -11.32
C PHE A 308 -11.64 -4.73 -10.86
N LEU A 309 -12.57 -5.33 -11.60
CA LEU A 309 -14.00 -5.30 -11.28
C LEU A 309 -14.31 -6.10 -10.00
N THR A 310 -13.69 -7.26 -9.85
CA THR A 310 -14.04 -8.22 -8.81
C THR A 310 -13.18 -8.10 -7.56
N ILE A 311 -11.86 -7.97 -7.65
CA ILE A 311 -10.95 -8.27 -6.54
C ILE A 311 -10.15 -7.09 -6.02
N SER A 312 -9.83 -6.10 -6.88
CA SER A 312 -8.99 -4.93 -6.54
C SER A 312 -9.41 -4.17 -5.28
N SER A 313 -10.63 -4.43 -4.83
CA SER A 313 -11.34 -3.71 -3.80
C SER A 313 -11.46 -4.42 -2.45
N ILE A 314 -11.26 -5.73 -2.44
CA ILE A 314 -11.66 -6.57 -1.31
C ILE A 314 -10.88 -6.20 -0.06
N SER A 315 -9.58 -5.88 -0.20
CA SER A 315 -8.71 -5.56 0.93
C SER A 315 -9.23 -4.41 1.79
N TYR A 316 -9.67 -3.30 1.18
CA TYR A 316 -10.21 -2.19 1.96
C TYR A 316 -11.63 -2.46 2.48
N MET A 317 -12.44 -3.24 1.76
CA MET A 317 -13.77 -3.64 2.25
C MET A 317 -13.66 -4.49 3.52
N VAL A 318 -12.69 -5.40 3.53
CA VAL A 318 -12.39 -6.25 4.69
C VAL A 318 -11.89 -5.39 5.85
N LEU A 319 -10.95 -4.46 5.62
CA LEU A 319 -10.46 -3.56 6.66
C LEU A 319 -11.57 -2.67 7.26
N ILE A 320 -12.47 -2.13 6.43
CA ILE A 320 -13.63 -1.36 6.90
C ILE A 320 -14.59 -2.23 7.70
N SER A 321 -14.82 -3.47 7.27
CA SER A 321 -15.65 -4.41 8.03
C SER A 321 -15.02 -4.79 9.38
N ILE A 322 -13.70 -4.99 9.42
CA ILE A 322 -12.95 -5.21 10.66
C ILE A 322 -13.07 -3.98 11.57
N TYR A 323 -12.96 -2.76 11.03
CA TYR A 323 -13.16 -1.54 11.81
C TYR A 323 -14.55 -1.49 12.45
N ALA A 324 -15.60 -1.78 11.69
CA ALA A 324 -16.97 -1.82 12.21
C ALA A 324 -17.16 -2.86 13.33
N ILE A 325 -16.52 -4.03 13.20
CA ILE A 325 -16.49 -5.07 14.25
C ILE A 325 -15.81 -4.55 15.51
N LEU A 326 -14.66 -3.89 15.39
CA LEU A 326 -13.91 -3.36 16.53
C LEU A 326 -14.61 -2.20 17.23
N GLU A 327 -15.31 -1.32 16.49
CA GLU A 327 -16.12 -0.26 17.07
C GLU A 327 -17.44 -0.77 17.70
N GLY A 328 -17.77 -2.06 17.54
CA GLY A 328 -19.04 -2.61 18.00
C GLY A 328 -20.26 -2.08 17.24
N LYS A 329 -20.04 -1.48 16.06
CA LYS A 329 -21.12 -1.02 15.18
C LYS A 329 -21.83 -2.24 14.60
N LYS A 330 -23.00 -2.58 15.15
CA LYS A 330 -23.91 -3.55 14.54
C LYS A 330 -24.41 -2.96 13.22
N VAL A 331 -23.98 -3.54 12.11
CA VAL A 331 -24.66 -3.36 10.81
C VAL A 331 -26.13 -3.70 11.07
N LYS A 332 -27.05 -2.75 10.84
CA LYS A 332 -28.48 -2.96 11.09
C LYS A 332 -28.90 -4.25 10.39
N LYS A 333 -29.32 -5.25 11.19
CA LYS A 333 -29.77 -6.55 10.69
C LYS A 333 -30.82 -6.32 9.60
N ILE A 334 -30.68 -7.08 8.51
CA ILE A 334 -31.70 -7.21 7.45
C ILE A 334 -32.87 -7.96 8.05
#